data_AF-A0A7X6TLK2-F1
#
_entry.id   AF-A0A7X6TLK2-F1
#
_cell.length_a   1.000
_cell.length_b   1.000
_cell.length_c   1.000
_cell.angle_alpha   90.00
_cell.angle_beta   90.00
_cell.angle_gamma   90.00
#
_symmetry.space_group_name_H-M   'P 1'
#
loop_
_entity.id
_entity.type
_entity.pdbx_description
1 polymer ?
#
loop_
_entity_poly.entity_id
_entity_poly.type
_entity_poly.pdbx_seq_one_letter_code
_entity_poly.pdbx_strand_id
1 'polypeptide(L)'
;LRDELIAEDYSLEAIDKYLGLFRELPESTLSRAYFENNPEILSDIEVFENLDQILSATRALTGPEVNIIFDPTLVRGMSYYTGTIFEVSLPGMAGSVAGGGRYDEMIEKYVNQPVPACGFSIGFERIIVLLEEQGLIPGFTDPRTAYLLDKDIGVDRIVEFMQEAAKRRVNGETIFMTVRRRNVRRQIEELEGLWYTQFEEISP
;
A
#
# COMPACT_ATOMS: atom_id res chain seq x y z
N LEU A 1 0.56 -22.30 -22.53
CA LEU A 1 0.91 -23.08 -21.31
C LEU A 1 1.14 -24.58 -21.54
N ARG A 2 0.15 -25.42 -21.89
CA ARG A 2 0.42 -26.87 -22.10
C ARG A 2 1.51 -27.12 -23.15
N ASP A 3 1.39 -26.49 -24.31
CA ASP A 3 2.36 -26.63 -25.40
C ASP A 3 3.73 -26.03 -25.06
N GLU A 4 3.76 -24.98 -24.23
CA GLU A 4 5.01 -24.40 -23.70
C GLU A 4 5.73 -25.37 -22.76
N LEU A 5 5.01 -25.99 -21.83
CA LEU A 5 5.60 -26.98 -20.91
C LEU A 5 6.11 -28.22 -21.65
N ILE A 6 5.44 -28.62 -22.73
CA ILE A 6 5.93 -29.70 -23.61
C ILE A 6 7.22 -29.26 -24.32
N ALA A 7 7.30 -28.01 -24.77
CA ALA A 7 8.50 -27.47 -25.42
C ALA A 7 9.71 -27.36 -24.45
N GLU A 8 9.44 -27.19 -23.15
CA GLU A 8 10.45 -27.18 -22.08
C GLU A 8 10.80 -28.60 -21.54
N ASP A 9 10.39 -29.67 -22.25
CA ASP A 9 10.73 -31.08 -21.97
C ASP A 9 10.20 -31.63 -20.62
N TYR A 10 9.13 -31.03 -20.08
CA TYR A 10 8.41 -31.59 -18.93
C TYR A 10 7.59 -32.83 -19.34
N SER A 11 7.46 -33.81 -18.45
CA SER A 11 6.70 -35.03 -18.74
C SER A 11 5.20 -34.72 -18.88
N LEU A 12 4.52 -35.39 -19.82
CA LEU A 12 3.07 -35.23 -20.02
C LEU A 12 2.28 -35.53 -18.74
N GLU A 13 2.74 -36.49 -17.95
CA GLU A 13 2.15 -36.82 -16.64
C GLU A 13 2.24 -35.66 -15.65
N ALA A 14 3.39 -35.00 -15.54
CA ALA A 14 3.55 -33.83 -14.67
C ALA A 14 2.73 -32.63 -15.17
N ILE A 15 2.66 -32.43 -16.49
CA ILE A 15 1.87 -31.37 -17.11
C ILE A 15 0.37 -31.58 -16.87
N ASP A 16 -0.14 -32.77 -17.15
CA ASP A 16 -1.57 -33.06 -16.99
C ASP A 16 -1.98 -33.04 -15.51
N LYS A 17 -1.11 -33.47 -14.61
CA LYS A 17 -1.28 -33.33 -13.15
C LYS A 17 -1.33 -31.86 -12.72
N TYR A 18 -0.35 -31.04 -13.13
CA TYR A 18 -0.29 -29.62 -12.78
C TYR A 18 -1.47 -28.85 -13.35
N LEU A 19 -1.84 -29.10 -14.61
CA LEU A 19 -2.98 -28.45 -15.24
C LEU A 19 -4.33 -28.97 -14.71
N GLY A 20 -4.38 -30.21 -14.21
CA GLY A 20 -5.54 -30.79 -13.53
C GLY A 20 -5.92 -30.01 -12.27
N LEU A 21 -4.91 -29.54 -11.50
CA LEU A 21 -5.10 -28.67 -10.34
C LEU A 21 -6.01 -27.48 -10.65
N PHE A 22 -5.82 -26.83 -11.80
CA PHE A 22 -6.58 -25.64 -12.19
C PHE A 22 -8.00 -25.95 -12.67
N ARG A 23 -8.28 -27.18 -13.08
CA ARG A 23 -9.62 -27.59 -13.53
C ARG A 23 -10.50 -28.03 -12.36
N GLU A 24 -9.87 -28.64 -11.35
CA GLU A 24 -10.57 -29.36 -10.29
C GLU A 24 -10.72 -28.54 -9.00
N LEU A 25 -9.84 -27.57 -8.76
CA LEU A 25 -10.05 -26.58 -7.70
C LEU A 25 -10.93 -25.44 -8.22
N PRO A 26 -12.18 -25.30 -7.74
CA PRO A 26 -12.97 -24.13 -8.07
C PRO A 26 -12.22 -22.87 -7.63
N GLU A 27 -12.30 -21.82 -8.46
CA GLU A 27 -11.67 -20.53 -8.19
C GLU A 27 -11.89 -20.13 -6.72
N SER A 28 -10.81 -19.74 -6.03
CA SER A 28 -10.81 -19.15 -4.68
C SER A 28 -11.00 -20.06 -3.44
N THR A 29 -11.18 -21.38 -3.57
CA THR A 29 -11.41 -22.24 -2.39
C THR A 29 -10.28 -23.22 -2.11
N LEU A 30 -9.68 -23.10 -0.93
CA LEU A 30 -8.80 -24.13 -0.37
C LEU A 30 -9.66 -25.34 0.05
N SER A 31 -9.56 -26.47 -0.64
CA SER A 31 -10.42 -27.65 -0.43
C SER A 31 -9.68 -28.79 0.27
N ARG A 32 -10.05 -29.07 1.53
CA ARG A 32 -9.51 -30.21 2.29
C ARG A 32 -9.68 -31.53 1.53
N ALA A 33 -10.92 -31.78 1.09
CA ALA A 33 -11.26 -33.01 0.37
C ALA A 33 -10.43 -33.18 -0.91
N TYR A 34 -10.08 -32.07 -1.59
CA TYR A 34 -9.23 -32.14 -2.77
C TYR A 34 -7.82 -32.62 -2.41
N PHE A 35 -7.17 -32.01 -1.41
CA PHE A 35 -5.80 -32.38 -1.04
C PHE A 35 -5.71 -33.75 -0.36
N GLU A 36 -6.73 -34.17 0.39
CA GLU A 36 -6.82 -35.53 0.96
C GLU A 36 -6.92 -36.60 -0.13
N ASN A 37 -7.61 -36.30 -1.24
CA ASN A 37 -7.74 -37.21 -2.38
C ASN A 37 -6.55 -37.15 -3.36
N ASN A 38 -5.67 -36.15 -3.24
CA ASN A 38 -4.51 -35.93 -4.11
C ASN A 38 -3.22 -35.72 -3.28
N PRO A 39 -2.79 -36.70 -2.46
CA PRO A 39 -1.64 -36.58 -1.55
C PRO A 39 -0.30 -36.36 -2.28
N GLU A 40 -0.24 -36.68 -3.56
CA GLU A 40 0.92 -36.43 -4.42
C GLU A 40 1.07 -34.96 -4.81
N ILE A 41 0.07 -34.11 -4.58
CA ILE A 41 0.12 -32.65 -4.79
C ILE A 41 0.59 -31.95 -3.51
N LEU A 42 0.06 -32.38 -2.37
CA LEU A 42 0.46 -31.89 -1.06
C LEU A 42 0.72 -33.08 -0.14
N SER A 43 2.01 -33.35 0.11
CA SER A 43 2.43 -34.48 0.94
C SER A 43 2.31 -34.22 2.44
N ASP A 44 2.26 -32.94 2.84
CA ASP A 44 2.22 -32.53 4.24
C ASP A 44 0.88 -31.86 4.55
N ILE A 45 0.03 -32.57 5.30
CA ILE A 45 -1.28 -32.06 5.70
C ILE A 45 -1.17 -30.88 6.67
N GLU A 46 -0.09 -30.76 7.44
CA GLU A 46 0.09 -29.62 8.35
C GLU A 46 0.20 -28.31 7.57
N VAL A 47 0.76 -28.33 6.36
CA VAL A 47 0.80 -27.15 5.47
C VAL A 47 -0.61 -26.71 5.09
N PHE A 48 -1.51 -27.65 4.80
CA PHE A 48 -2.92 -27.36 4.55
C PHE A 48 -3.57 -26.73 5.78
N GLU A 49 -3.42 -27.35 6.96
CA GLU A 49 -4.02 -26.84 8.20
C GLU A 49 -3.57 -25.41 8.51
N ASN A 50 -2.26 -25.15 8.39
CA ASN A 50 -1.70 -23.83 8.63
C ASN A 50 -2.27 -22.79 7.65
N LEU A 51 -2.36 -23.13 6.36
CA LEU A 51 -2.91 -22.22 5.35
C LEU A 51 -4.43 -22.00 5.54
N ASP A 52 -5.18 -23.04 5.86
CA ASP A 52 -6.62 -22.96 6.14
C ASP A 52 -6.90 -22.11 7.38
N GLN A 53 -6.08 -22.25 8.42
CA GLN A 53 -6.16 -21.41 9.62
C GLN A 53 -5.89 -19.94 9.30
N ILE A 54 -4.85 -19.65 8.50
CA ILE A 54 -4.54 -18.27 8.08
C ILE A 54 -5.69 -17.69 7.25
N LEU A 55 -6.16 -18.41 6.23
CA LEU A 55 -7.26 -17.96 5.36
C LEU A 55 -8.54 -17.71 6.15
N SER A 56 -8.90 -18.63 7.05
CA SER A 56 -10.09 -18.52 7.89
C SER A 56 -9.99 -17.33 8.84
N ALA A 57 -8.84 -17.13 9.49
CA ALA A 57 -8.61 -15.98 10.36
C ALA A 57 -8.65 -14.66 9.56
N THR A 58 -8.01 -14.60 8.40
CA THR A 58 -8.02 -13.40 7.55
C THR A 58 -9.44 -13.08 7.06
N ARG A 59 -10.21 -14.07 6.62
CA ARG A 59 -11.62 -13.88 6.22
C ARG A 59 -12.49 -13.38 7.37
N ALA A 60 -12.27 -13.89 8.59
CA ALA A 60 -13.02 -13.45 9.77
C ALA A 60 -12.65 -12.02 10.22
N LEU A 61 -11.42 -11.57 9.96
CA LEU A 61 -10.93 -10.25 10.36
C LEU A 61 -11.12 -9.17 9.28
N THR A 62 -11.45 -9.55 8.06
CA THR A 62 -11.62 -8.63 6.93
C THR A 62 -13.10 -8.27 6.72
N GLY A 63 -13.35 -7.02 6.33
CA GLY A 63 -14.70 -6.55 6.00
C GLY A 63 -15.14 -7.00 4.60
N PRO A 64 -16.42 -6.80 4.24
CA PRO A 64 -16.98 -7.22 2.95
C PRO A 64 -16.31 -6.55 1.73
N GLU A 65 -15.59 -5.46 1.96
CA GLU A 65 -14.84 -4.71 0.94
C GLU A 65 -13.61 -5.47 0.41
N VAL A 66 -13.12 -6.48 1.16
CA VAL A 66 -11.88 -7.21 0.84
C VAL A 66 -12.21 -8.64 0.45
N ASN A 67 -11.95 -9.00 -0.80
CA ASN A 67 -12.12 -10.37 -1.27
C ASN A 67 -10.85 -11.21 -1.00
N ILE A 68 -10.97 -12.24 -0.17
CA ILE A 68 -9.87 -13.15 0.18
C ILE A 68 -9.97 -14.45 -0.60
N ILE A 69 -9.12 -14.57 -1.61
CA ILE A 69 -9.06 -15.65 -2.58
C ILE A 69 -7.83 -16.52 -2.30
N PHE A 70 -8.03 -17.84 -2.24
CA PHE A 70 -6.91 -18.77 -2.37
C PHE A 70 -6.56 -18.95 -3.85
N ASP A 71 -5.31 -18.70 -4.21
CA ASP A 71 -4.80 -18.84 -5.57
C ASP A 71 -3.62 -19.82 -5.61
N PRO A 72 -3.82 -21.06 -6.13
CA PRO A 72 -2.75 -22.03 -6.24
C PRO A 72 -1.72 -21.70 -7.34
N THR A 73 -2.00 -20.71 -8.19
CA THR A 73 -1.08 -20.22 -9.24
C THR A 73 -0.16 -19.12 -8.72
N LEU A 74 -0.45 -18.54 -7.56
CA LEU A 74 0.33 -17.45 -7.02
C LEU A 74 1.73 -17.94 -6.70
N VAL A 75 2.69 -17.47 -7.48
CA VAL A 75 4.12 -17.66 -7.23
C VAL A 75 4.76 -16.29 -7.23
N ARG A 76 5.56 -16.00 -6.20
CA ARG A 76 6.30 -14.74 -6.08
C ARG A 76 7.77 -14.99 -6.41
N GLY A 77 8.36 -14.11 -7.22
CA GLY A 77 9.69 -14.27 -7.84
C GLY A 77 10.89 -14.16 -6.89
N MET A 78 10.73 -14.47 -5.61
CA MET A 78 11.79 -14.39 -4.61
C MET A 78 11.94 -15.76 -3.95
N SER A 79 13.08 -16.40 -4.16
CA SER A 79 13.39 -17.73 -3.59
C SER A 79 13.61 -17.71 -2.06
N TYR A 80 13.22 -16.64 -1.37
CA TYR A 80 13.39 -16.48 0.08
C TYR A 80 12.12 -16.78 0.88
N TYR A 81 10.95 -16.91 0.24
CA TYR A 81 9.73 -17.22 0.96
C TYR A 81 9.74 -18.70 1.37
N THR A 82 9.43 -18.96 2.64
CA THR A 82 9.48 -20.29 3.28
C THR A 82 8.10 -20.82 3.65
N GLY A 83 7.04 -20.06 3.37
CA GLY A 83 5.67 -20.44 3.72
C GLY A 83 4.64 -19.61 2.95
N THR A 84 3.55 -19.22 3.63
CA THR A 84 2.45 -18.46 3.02
C THR A 84 2.96 -17.21 2.31
N ILE A 85 2.51 -17.02 1.08
CA ILE A 85 2.66 -15.80 0.29
C ILE A 85 1.29 -15.21 0.00
N PHE A 86 1.25 -13.90 -0.17
CA PHE A 86 0.02 -13.19 -0.48
C PHE A 86 0.32 -11.98 -1.38
N GLU A 87 -0.68 -11.62 -2.17
CA GLU A 87 -0.64 -10.51 -3.08
C GLU A 87 -1.96 -9.74 -3.00
N VAL A 88 -1.88 -8.42 -3.09
CA VAL A 88 -3.03 -7.52 -3.10
C VAL A 88 -3.10 -6.87 -4.47
N SER A 89 -4.22 -7.05 -5.14
CA SER A 89 -4.56 -6.42 -6.42
C SER A 89 -5.77 -5.52 -6.23
N LEU A 90 -5.95 -4.57 -7.15
CA LEU A 90 -7.12 -3.71 -7.20
C LEU A 90 -7.87 -3.97 -8.52
N PRO A 91 -9.22 -4.01 -8.49
CA PRO A 91 -10.01 -4.12 -9.71
C PRO A 91 -9.63 -3.02 -10.71
N GLY A 92 -9.40 -3.41 -11.97
CA GLY A 92 -9.04 -2.47 -13.05
C GLY A 92 -7.56 -2.09 -13.13
N MET A 93 -6.69 -2.57 -12.23
CA MET A 93 -5.25 -2.36 -12.29
C MET A 93 -4.52 -3.64 -12.71
N ALA A 94 -3.57 -3.50 -13.64
CA ALA A 94 -2.67 -4.59 -13.98
C ALA A 94 -1.59 -4.76 -12.91
N GLY A 95 -1.49 -5.96 -12.34
CA GLY A 95 -0.49 -6.32 -11.33
C GLY A 95 -0.88 -5.95 -9.90
N SER A 96 0.04 -6.17 -8.97
CA SER A 96 -0.20 -5.97 -7.54
C SER A 96 0.18 -4.60 -7.00
N VAL A 97 -0.57 -4.15 -6.00
CA VAL A 97 -0.30 -2.94 -5.21
C VAL A 97 0.41 -3.25 -3.90
N ALA A 98 0.31 -4.48 -3.41
CA ALA A 98 1.08 -4.95 -2.26
C ALA A 98 1.36 -6.44 -2.39
N GLY A 99 2.40 -6.91 -1.71
CA GLY A 99 2.73 -8.32 -1.68
C GLY A 99 3.66 -8.64 -0.52
N GLY A 100 3.58 -9.87 -0.05
CA GLY A 100 4.28 -10.31 1.15
C GLY A 100 4.22 -11.81 1.36
N GLY A 101 4.73 -12.23 2.51
CA GLY A 101 4.75 -13.63 2.90
C GLY A 101 5.72 -13.92 4.05
N ARG A 102 5.84 -15.19 4.39
CA ARG A 102 6.75 -15.72 5.42
C ARG A 102 8.13 -16.03 4.85
N TYR A 103 9.21 -15.63 5.52
CA TYR A 103 10.60 -15.72 5.06
C TYR A 103 11.58 -16.00 6.21
N ASP A 104 11.50 -17.19 6.79
CA ASP A 104 12.20 -17.50 8.04
C ASP A 104 13.73 -17.57 7.91
N GLU A 105 14.22 -17.96 6.74
CA GLU A 105 15.66 -18.11 6.47
C GLU A 105 16.34 -16.80 6.05
N MET A 106 15.56 -15.76 5.74
CA MET A 106 16.12 -14.53 5.16
C MET A 106 16.99 -13.78 6.17
N ILE A 107 16.51 -13.63 7.41
CA ILE A 107 17.22 -12.90 8.46
C ILE A 107 18.34 -13.76 9.03
N GLU A 108 18.10 -15.07 9.19
CA GLU A 108 19.07 -16.04 9.71
C GLU A 108 20.43 -15.95 8.99
N LYS A 109 20.43 -15.77 7.67
CA LYS A 109 21.64 -15.60 6.84
C LYS A 109 22.57 -14.47 7.29
N TYR A 110 22.07 -13.49 8.06
CA TYR A 110 22.82 -12.34 8.53
C TYR A 110 23.16 -12.38 10.02
N VAL A 111 22.37 -13.12 10.82
CA VAL A 111 22.49 -13.12 12.29
C VAL A 111 22.90 -14.47 12.89
N ASN A 112 23.06 -15.52 12.06
CA ASN A 112 23.47 -16.87 12.45
C ASN A 112 22.61 -17.49 13.57
N GLN A 113 21.32 -17.15 13.60
CA GLN A 113 20.32 -17.76 14.47
C GLN A 113 18.96 -17.78 13.76
N PRO A 114 18.09 -18.78 14.01
CA PRO A 114 16.77 -18.82 13.41
C PRO A 114 15.94 -17.60 13.81
N VAL A 115 15.52 -16.80 12.83
CA VAL A 115 14.65 -15.64 13.05
C VAL A 115 13.46 -15.73 12.09
N PRO A 116 12.38 -16.43 12.49
CA PRO A 116 11.19 -16.54 11.66
C PRO A 116 10.54 -15.16 11.49
N ALA A 117 10.11 -14.87 10.26
CA ALA A 117 9.64 -13.54 9.90
C ALA A 117 8.52 -13.61 8.86
N CYS A 118 7.59 -12.66 8.94
CA CYS A 118 6.56 -12.43 7.96
C CYS A 118 6.38 -10.93 7.79
N GLY A 119 6.18 -10.49 6.57
CA GLY A 119 6.03 -9.08 6.25
C GLY A 119 5.59 -8.87 4.83
N PHE A 120 5.38 -7.60 4.49
CA PHE A 120 4.88 -7.20 3.19
C PHE A 120 5.46 -5.85 2.79
N SER A 121 5.27 -5.52 1.53
CA SER A 121 5.60 -4.22 0.95
C SER A 121 4.38 -3.69 0.21
N ILE A 122 4.27 -2.37 0.16
CA ILE A 122 3.22 -1.65 -0.57
C ILE A 122 3.90 -0.79 -1.64
N GLY A 123 3.41 -0.87 -2.87
CA GLY A 123 3.80 0.01 -3.97
C GLY A 123 3.06 1.34 -3.88
N PHE A 124 3.52 2.26 -3.03
CA PHE A 124 2.89 3.57 -2.83
C PHE A 124 2.69 4.35 -4.12
N GLU A 125 3.66 4.33 -5.02
CA GLU A 125 3.60 5.02 -6.31
C GLU A 125 2.38 4.59 -7.14
N ARG A 126 2.07 3.29 -7.16
CA ARG A 126 0.90 2.76 -7.88
C ARG A 126 -0.41 3.20 -7.25
N ILE A 127 -0.47 3.23 -5.92
CA ILE A 127 -1.64 3.69 -5.19
C ILE A 127 -1.88 5.18 -5.44
N ILE A 128 -0.83 6.01 -5.43
CA ILE A 128 -0.94 7.45 -5.67
C ILE A 128 -1.50 7.71 -7.08
N VAL A 129 -0.95 7.05 -8.11
CA VAL A 129 -1.45 7.21 -9.49
C VAL A 129 -2.93 6.83 -9.59
N LEU A 130 -3.37 5.75 -8.95
CA LEU A 130 -4.78 5.36 -8.92
C LEU A 130 -5.65 6.42 -8.22
N LEU A 131 -5.18 6.96 -7.09
CA LEU A 131 -5.89 8.02 -6.39
C LEU A 131 -5.99 9.29 -7.26
N GLU A 132 -4.98 9.62 -8.06
CA GLU A 132 -5.02 10.73 -9.02
C GLU A 132 -6.05 10.49 -10.11
N GLU A 133 -6.01 9.32 -10.77
CA GLU A 133 -6.93 8.95 -11.84
C GLU A 133 -8.39 8.92 -11.39
N GLN A 134 -8.64 8.54 -10.14
CA GLN A 134 -9.97 8.53 -9.55
C GLN A 134 -10.39 9.87 -8.93
N GLY A 135 -9.52 10.89 -8.96
CA GLY A 135 -9.78 12.19 -8.32
C GLY A 135 -9.91 12.11 -6.80
N LEU A 136 -9.30 11.09 -6.18
CA LEU A 136 -9.33 10.78 -4.76
C LEU A 136 -8.11 11.31 -4.00
N ILE A 137 -7.16 11.98 -4.65
CA ILE A 137 -6.13 12.73 -3.92
C ILE A 137 -6.84 13.76 -3.03
N PRO A 138 -6.73 13.65 -1.70
CA PRO A 138 -7.29 14.65 -0.81
C PRO A 138 -6.62 15.98 -1.10
N GLY A 139 -7.42 17.00 -1.46
CA GLY A 139 -6.96 18.37 -1.32
C GLY A 139 -6.64 18.63 0.16
N PHE A 140 -5.72 19.55 0.43
CA PHE A 140 -5.56 20.06 1.78
C PHE A 140 -6.86 20.74 2.22
N THR A 141 -7.54 20.18 3.22
CA THR A 141 -8.80 20.72 3.75
C THR A 141 -8.59 21.66 4.93
N ASP A 142 -7.36 21.75 5.46
CA ASP A 142 -7.02 22.69 6.50
C ASP A 142 -7.07 24.13 5.96
N PRO A 143 -7.66 25.10 6.68
CA PRO A 143 -7.56 26.51 6.30
C PRO A 143 -6.08 26.91 6.23
N ARG A 144 -5.68 27.48 5.09
CA ARG A 144 -4.30 27.90 4.83
C ARG A 144 -4.22 29.39 4.62
N THR A 145 -3.65 30.08 5.58
CA THR A 145 -3.56 31.55 5.57
C THR A 145 -2.11 32.00 5.48
N ALA A 146 -1.85 32.93 4.56
CA ALA A 146 -0.58 33.62 4.45
C ALA A 146 -0.69 35.05 4.99
N TYR A 147 0.11 35.36 6.02
CA TYR A 147 0.29 36.72 6.51
C TYR A 147 1.38 37.40 5.68
N LEU A 148 1.00 38.48 5.01
CA LEU A 148 1.87 39.31 4.18
C LEU A 148 2.27 40.56 4.99
N LEU A 149 3.39 40.46 5.69
CA LEU A 149 3.87 41.49 6.61
C LEU A 149 4.48 42.67 5.85
N ASP A 150 4.08 43.90 6.16
CA ASP A 150 4.79 45.08 5.67
C ASP A 150 6.27 45.04 6.08
N LYS A 151 7.16 45.55 5.24
CA LYS A 151 8.60 45.66 5.53
C LYS A 151 8.90 46.58 6.72
N ASP A 152 8.02 47.54 7.00
CA ASP A 152 8.18 48.54 8.04
C ASP A 152 7.34 48.20 9.29
N ILE A 153 6.84 46.95 9.40
CA ILE A 153 6.05 46.50 10.54
C ILE A 153 6.86 46.52 11.85
N GLY A 154 6.24 47.03 12.92
CA GLY A 154 6.86 47.08 14.26
C GLY A 154 6.96 45.71 14.93
N VAL A 155 7.97 45.53 15.78
CA VAL A 155 8.22 44.26 16.51
C VAL A 155 7.00 43.83 17.33
N ASP A 156 6.35 44.77 18.02
CA ASP A 156 5.18 44.47 18.86
C ASP A 156 4.04 43.84 18.05
N ARG A 157 3.84 44.33 16.81
CA ARG A 157 2.81 43.83 15.90
C ARG A 157 3.20 42.50 15.28
N ILE A 158 4.49 42.26 15.00
CA ILE A 158 4.97 40.93 14.61
C ILE A 158 4.68 39.92 15.73
N VAL A 159 4.98 40.27 16.99
CA VAL A 159 4.73 39.40 18.14
C VAL A 159 3.24 39.09 18.29
N GLU A 160 2.38 40.09 18.16
CA GLU A 160 0.92 39.92 18.17
C GLU A 160 0.46 38.88 17.13
N PHE A 161 0.84 39.05 15.87
CA PHE A 161 0.45 38.11 14.80
C PHE A 161 1.11 36.74 14.92
N MET A 162 2.32 36.65 15.49
CA MET A 162 2.95 35.36 15.79
C MET A 162 2.19 34.60 16.87
N GLN A 163 1.73 35.30 17.92
CA GLN A 163 0.91 34.68 18.98
C GLN A 163 -0.44 34.22 18.45
N GLU A 164 -1.07 35.03 17.59
CA GLU A 164 -2.34 34.65 16.98
C GLU A 164 -2.19 33.47 16.01
N ALA A 165 -1.15 33.50 15.17
CA ALA A 165 -0.80 32.38 14.31
C ALA A 165 -0.55 31.10 15.12
N ALA A 166 0.09 31.20 16.29
CA ALA A 166 0.31 30.04 17.16
C ALA A 166 -1.01 29.44 17.68
N LYS A 167 -1.98 30.27 18.10
CA LYS A 167 -3.31 29.79 18.53
C LYS A 167 -4.06 29.12 17.38
N ARG A 168 -4.07 29.73 16.20
CA ARG A 168 -4.75 29.19 14.99
C ARG A 168 -4.13 27.85 14.56
N ARG A 169 -2.80 27.72 14.64
CA ARG A 169 -2.09 26.45 14.36
C ARG A 169 -2.47 25.34 15.34
N VAL A 170 -2.65 25.64 16.63
CA VAL A 170 -3.14 24.66 17.61
C VAL A 170 -4.53 24.15 17.26
N ASN A 171 -5.37 24.97 16.61
CA ASN A 171 -6.70 24.60 16.14
C ASN A 171 -6.72 23.94 14.75
N GLY A 172 -5.56 23.60 14.18
CA GLY A 172 -5.45 22.85 12.92
C GLY A 172 -5.34 23.70 11.66
N GLU A 173 -5.13 25.02 11.77
CA GLU A 173 -4.89 25.88 10.61
C GLU A 173 -3.40 25.95 10.24
N THR A 174 -3.10 25.99 8.94
CA THR A 174 -1.73 26.22 8.45
C THR A 174 -1.54 27.72 8.23
N ILE A 175 -0.75 28.36 9.08
CA ILE A 175 -0.40 29.78 8.95
C ILE A 175 1.05 29.94 8.48
N PHE A 176 1.26 30.67 7.39
CA PHE A 176 2.59 31.07 6.90
C PHE A 176 2.77 32.58 7.02
N MET A 177 3.94 33.00 7.48
CA MET A 177 4.26 34.41 7.64
C MET A 177 5.40 34.77 6.71
N THR A 178 5.20 35.76 5.87
CA THR A 178 6.20 36.20 4.89
C THR A 178 6.15 37.71 4.72
N VAL A 179 7.29 38.32 4.38
CA VAL A 179 7.33 39.75 4.10
C VAL A 179 6.65 40.00 2.76
N ARG A 180 5.78 41.01 2.72
CA ARG A 180 5.08 41.48 1.53
C ARG A 180 6.10 41.97 0.49
N ARG A 181 6.08 41.34 -0.69
CA ARG A 181 6.96 41.71 -1.82
C ARG A 181 6.37 42.90 -2.58
N ARG A 182 7.21 43.60 -3.36
CA ARG A 182 6.75 44.69 -4.24
C ARG A 182 5.64 44.27 -5.21
N ASN A 183 5.72 43.05 -5.74
CA ASN A 183 4.68 42.48 -6.59
C ASN A 183 3.86 41.47 -5.78
N VAL A 184 2.87 41.98 -5.05
CA VAL A 184 1.98 41.19 -4.18
C VAL A 184 1.19 40.17 -5.00
N ARG A 185 0.72 40.55 -6.20
CA ARG A 185 -0.04 39.66 -7.06
C ARG A 185 0.74 38.39 -7.41
N ARG A 186 2.00 38.53 -7.85
CA ARG A 186 2.86 37.38 -8.12
C ARG A 186 3.13 36.55 -6.87
N GLN A 187 3.28 37.19 -5.71
CA GLN A 187 3.47 36.48 -4.44
C GLN A 187 2.23 35.65 -4.06
N ILE A 188 1.03 36.19 -4.27
CA ILE A 188 -0.23 35.47 -4.07
C ILE A 188 -0.31 34.29 -5.05
N GLU A 189 -0.06 34.49 -6.35
CA GLU A 189 -0.06 33.41 -7.35
C GLU A 189 0.91 32.26 -6.98
N GLU A 190 2.10 32.59 -6.46
CA GLU A 190 3.07 31.60 -5.96
C GLU A 190 2.56 30.85 -4.72
N LEU A 191 1.87 31.53 -3.80
CA LEU A 191 1.30 30.95 -2.58
C LEU A 191 0.03 30.13 -2.86
N GLU A 192 -0.79 30.51 -3.82
CA GLU A 192 -1.92 29.71 -4.32
C GLU A 192 -1.42 28.39 -4.90
N GLY A 193 -0.28 28.40 -5.61
CA GLY A 193 0.42 27.19 -6.06
C GLY A 193 0.93 26.29 -4.91
N LEU A 194 1.02 26.82 -3.69
CA LEU A 194 1.33 26.09 -2.45
C LEU A 194 0.07 25.84 -1.60
N TRP A 195 -1.12 25.94 -2.20
CA TRP A 195 -2.42 25.67 -1.59
C TRP A 195 -2.84 26.65 -0.49
N TYR A 196 -2.24 27.84 -0.41
CA TYR A 196 -2.77 28.90 0.47
C TYR A 196 -4.06 29.47 -0.12
N THR A 197 -5.10 29.57 0.71
CA THR A 197 -6.46 29.97 0.29
C THR A 197 -6.87 31.33 0.85
N GLN A 198 -6.14 31.85 1.83
CA GLN A 198 -6.42 33.12 2.48
C GLN A 198 -5.15 33.97 2.58
N PHE A 199 -5.30 35.27 2.40
CA PHE A 199 -4.20 36.23 2.39
C PHE A 199 -4.55 37.41 3.28
N GLU A 200 -3.76 37.64 4.33
CA GLU A 200 -3.96 38.75 5.27
C GLU A 200 -2.75 39.68 5.19
N GLU A 201 -2.97 40.91 4.71
CA GLU A 201 -1.93 41.93 4.65
C GLU A 201 -1.81 42.66 5.98
N ILE A 202 -0.64 42.57 6.61
CA ILE A 202 -0.40 43.14 7.93
C ILE A 202 0.41 44.42 7.77
N SER A 203 -0.26 45.56 7.94
CA SER A 203 0.35 46.89 7.88
C SER A 203 0.92 47.32 9.24
N PRO A 204 1.83 48.31 9.29
CA PRO A 204 2.45 48.81 10.52
C PRO A 204 1.43 49.25 11.57
#